data_AF-A0A1Y0MDV1-F1
#
_entry.id   AF-A0A1Y0MDV1-F1
#
_cell.length_a   1.000
_cell.length_b   1.000
_cell.length_c   1.000
_cell.angle_alpha   90.00
_cell.angle_beta   90.00
_cell.angle_gamma   90.00
#
_symmetry.space_group_name_H-M   'P 1'
#
loop_
_entity.id
_entity.type
_entity.pdbx_description
1 polymer ?
#
loop_
_entity_poly.entity_id
_entity_poly.type
_entity_poly.pdbx_seq_one_letter_code
_entity_poly.pdbx_strand_id
1 'polypeptide(L)'
;MKTVKRNFIKNPTIKNLILFTLLWFVGLLLLTLSTTDLFTESFFQKKYVMIYFLMIGSTIAAGKLYFNYWKNTLNYHSNGQ
;
A
#
# COMPACT_ATOMS: atom_id res chain seq x y z
N MET A 1 22.15 -1.32 -24.66
CA MET A 1 21.87 -0.44 -23.51
C MET A 1 21.59 -1.29 -22.28
N LYS A 2 22.37 -1.18 -21.20
CA LYS A 2 22.03 -1.83 -19.92
C LYS A 2 20.78 -1.13 -19.39
N THR A 3 19.61 -1.73 -19.55
CA THR A 3 18.36 -1.27 -18.91
C THR A 3 18.59 -1.36 -17.41
N VAL A 4 18.98 -0.24 -16.78
CA VAL A 4 18.95 -0.11 -15.33
C VAL A 4 17.50 -0.34 -14.94
N LYS A 5 17.20 -1.55 -14.46
CA LYS A 5 15.86 -1.98 -14.08
C LYS A 5 15.42 -1.09 -12.92
N ARG A 6 14.80 0.06 -13.23
CA ARG A 6 14.27 0.99 -12.23
C ARG A 6 13.24 0.20 -11.43
N ASN A 7 13.65 -0.20 -10.24
CA ASN A 7 12.87 -1.09 -9.42
C ASN A 7 11.88 -0.22 -8.64
N PHE A 8 10.63 -0.17 -9.09
CA PHE A 8 9.59 0.72 -8.55
C PHE A 8 9.30 0.48 -7.06
N ILE A 9 9.69 -0.68 -6.53
CA ILE A 9 9.61 -1.00 -5.10
C ILE A 9 10.76 -0.36 -4.32
N LYS A 10 11.97 -0.25 -4.90
CA LYS A 10 13.14 0.33 -4.23
C LYS A 10 13.22 1.84 -4.38
N ASN A 11 12.85 2.37 -5.55
CA ASN A 11 12.84 3.80 -5.86
C ASN A 11 11.45 4.22 -6.40
N PRO A 12 10.42 4.26 -5.54
CA PRO A 12 9.10 4.70 -5.95
C PRO A 12 9.12 6.20 -6.29
N THR A 13 8.53 6.57 -7.42
CA THR A 13 8.22 7.98 -7.76
C THR A 13 6.93 8.39 -7.04
N ILE A 14 6.74 9.69 -6.75
CA ILE A 14 5.49 10.25 -6.18
C ILE A 14 4.24 9.73 -6.90
N LYS A 15 4.27 9.67 -8.24
CA LYS A 15 3.15 9.17 -9.05
C LYS A 15 2.79 7.71 -8.73
N ASN A 16 3.79 6.85 -8.55
CA ASN A 16 3.57 5.45 -8.21
C ASN A 16 3.00 5.33 -6.80
N LEU A 17 3.50 6.15 -5.88
CA LEU A 17 3.00 6.19 -4.51
C LEU A 17 1.52 6.57 -4.50
N ILE A 18 1.12 7.65 -5.19
CA ILE A 18 -0.28 8.05 -5.31
C ILE A 18 -1.13 6.92 -5.92
N LEU A 19 -0.66 6.28 -7.00
CA LEU A 19 -1.39 5.19 -7.65
C LEU A 19 -1.59 3.99 -6.71
N PHE A 20 -0.53 3.54 -6.03
CA PHE A 20 -0.61 2.42 -5.09
C PHE A 20 -1.45 2.77 -3.86
N THR A 21 -1.41 4.00 -3.38
CA THR A 21 -2.28 4.48 -2.29
C THR A 21 -3.74 4.49 -2.71
N LEU A 22 -4.06 4.99 -3.91
CA LEU A 22 -5.43 4.97 -4.43
C LEU A 22 -5.94 3.54 -4.56
N LEU A 23 -5.12 2.66 -5.13
CA LEU A 23 -5.44 1.24 -5.27
C LEU A 23 -5.64 0.55 -3.91
N TRP A 24 -4.76 0.83 -2.94
CA TRP A 24 -4.88 0.32 -1.57
C TRP A 24 -6.17 0.81 -0.91
N PHE A 25 -6.48 2.10 -1.02
CA PHE A 25 -7.67 2.70 -0.43
C PHE A 25 -8.95 2.12 -1.03
N VAL A 26 -9.05 2.08 -2.36
CA VAL A 26 -10.19 1.49 -3.07
C VAL A 26 -10.32 0.00 -2.72
N GLY A 27 -9.20 -0.73 -2.68
CA GLY A 27 -9.18 -2.15 -2.31
C GLY A 27 -9.71 -2.40 -0.90
N LEU A 28 -9.27 -1.63 0.11
CA LEU A 28 -9.78 -1.72 1.47
C LEU A 28 -11.27 -1.38 1.57
N LEU A 29 -11.71 -0.37 0.81
CA LEU A 29 -13.10 0.08 0.80
C LEU A 29 -14.01 -1.02 0.22
N LEU A 30 -13.62 -1.61 -0.92
CA LEU A 30 -14.34 -2.75 -1.51
C LEU A 30 -14.35 -3.98 -0.60
N LEU A 31 -13.20 -4.32 0.00
CA LEU A 31 -13.13 -5.43 0.95
C LEU A 31 -14.07 -5.20 2.14
N THR A 32 -14.08 -3.98 2.69
CA THR A 32 -14.94 -3.62 3.82
C THR A 32 -16.41 -3.77 3.44
N LEU A 33 -16.83 -3.19 2.32
CA LEU A 33 -18.21 -3.31 1.82
C LEU A 33 -18.62 -4.77 1.55
N SER A 34 -17.71 -5.57 1.00
CA SER A 34 -17.95 -6.98 0.73
C SER A 34 -18.07 -7.81 2.02
N THR A 35 -17.35 -7.42 3.07
CA THR A 35 -17.32 -8.13 4.36
C THR A 35 -18.53 -7.78 5.20
N THR A 36 -18.98 -6.52 5.12
CA THR A 36 -20.10 -6.04 5.92
C THR A 36 -21.44 -6.14 5.20
N ASP A 37 -21.50 -6.74 3.99
CA ASP A 37 -22.69 -6.73 3.14
C ASP A 37 -23.31 -5.31 3.07
N LEU A 38 -22.51 -4.35 2.59
CA LEU A 38 -22.84 -2.91 2.57
C LEU A 38 -23.19 -2.33 3.95
N PHE A 39 -22.51 -2.77 5.01
CA PHE A 39 -22.75 -2.38 6.42
C PHE A 39 -23.99 -2.98 7.07
N THR A 40 -24.63 -3.97 6.44
CA THR A 40 -25.74 -4.73 7.00
C THR A 40 -25.26 -5.74 8.05
N GLU A 41 -24.08 -6.32 7.84
CA GLU A 41 -23.41 -7.27 8.74
C GLU A 41 -22.29 -6.60 9.56
N SER A 42 -22.04 -7.12 10.76
CA SER A 42 -20.92 -6.67 11.58
C SER A 42 -19.58 -6.92 10.90
N PHE A 43 -18.70 -5.92 10.96
CA PHE A 43 -17.34 -6.03 10.41
C PHE A 43 -16.50 -7.10 11.09
N PHE A 44 -16.78 -7.49 12.35
CA PHE A 44 -15.96 -8.37 13.18
C PHE A 44 -16.42 -9.84 13.19
N GLN A 45 -16.91 -10.36 12.06
CA GLN A 45 -17.30 -11.77 11.99
C GLN A 45 -16.09 -12.70 11.78
N LYS A 46 -16.05 -13.79 12.57
CA LYS A 46 -15.02 -14.83 12.48
C LYS A 46 -14.93 -15.50 11.10
N LYS A 47 -15.99 -15.47 10.28
CA LYS A 47 -15.97 -16.05 8.93
C LYS A 47 -15.04 -15.29 7.97
N TYR A 48 -14.68 -14.04 8.30
CA TYR A 48 -13.85 -13.18 7.45
C TYR A 48 -12.42 -13.01 7.95
N VAL A 49 -11.93 -13.91 8.82
CA VAL A 49 -10.56 -13.85 9.36
C VAL A 49 -9.51 -13.76 8.24
N MET A 50 -9.70 -14.49 7.14
CA MET A 50 -8.81 -14.43 5.97
C MET A 50 -8.78 -13.05 5.30
N ILE A 51 -9.90 -12.33 5.31
CA ILE A 51 -10.02 -10.97 4.78
C ILE A 51 -9.20 -10.00 5.64
N TYR A 52 -9.23 -10.13 6.97
CA TYR A 52 -8.40 -9.27 7.84
C TYR A 52 -6.91 -9.49 7.59
N PHE A 53 -6.46 -10.72 7.36
CA PHE A 53 -5.07 -10.99 6.98
C PHE A 53 -4.69 -10.29 5.66
N LEU A 54 -5.59 -10.31 4.68
CA LEU A 54 -5.42 -9.57 3.43
C LEU A 54 -5.33 -8.05 3.66
N MET A 55 -6.21 -7.49 4.50
CA MET A 55 -6.17 -6.06 4.85
C MET A 55 -4.86 -5.66 5.53
N ILE A 56 -4.41 -6.45 6.51
CA ILE A 56 -3.16 -6.20 7.23
C ILE A 56 -1.96 -6.32 6.28
N GLY A 57 -1.88 -7.39 5.49
CA GLY A 57 -0.81 -7.58 4.51
C GLY A 57 -0.74 -6.45 3.48
N SER A 58 -1.89 -6.01 2.99
CA SER A 58 -2.02 -4.88 2.05
C SER A 58 -1.52 -3.57 2.69
N THR A 59 -1.86 -3.33 3.95
CA THR A 59 -1.41 -2.15 4.71
C THR A 59 0.10 -2.17 4.95
N ILE A 60 0.68 -3.33 5.27
CA ILE A 60 2.14 -3.48 5.43
C ILE A 60 2.85 -3.20 4.10
N ALA A 61 2.33 -3.72 2.98
CA ALA A 61 2.91 -3.50 1.66
C ALA A 61 2.89 -2.01 1.27
N ALA A 62 1.77 -1.34 1.48
CA ALA A 62 1.64 0.11 1.29
C ALA A 62 2.62 0.88 2.20
N GLY A 63 2.64 0.55 3.50
CA GLY A 63 3.56 1.16 4.47
C GLY A 63 5.03 1.02 4.08
N LYS A 64 5.43 -0.14 3.54
CA LYS A 64 6.79 -0.38 3.04
C LYS A 64 7.13 0.49 1.83
N LEU A 65 6.18 0.74 0.93
CA LEU A 65 6.36 1.67 -0.20
C LEU A 65 6.55 3.11 0.31
N TYR A 66 5.74 3.55 1.28
CA TYR A 66 5.90 4.85 1.92
C TYR A 66 7.25 4.99 2.63
N PHE A 67 7.68 3.98 3.38
CA PHE A 67 8.96 3.98 4.06
C PHE A 67 10.14 4.06 3.07
N ASN A 68 10.09 3.30 1.98
CA ASN A 68 11.12 3.36 0.93
C ASN A 68 11.15 4.72 0.23
N TYR A 69 9.99 5.34 -0.02
CA TYR A 69 9.92 6.70 -0.57
C TYR A 69 10.55 7.71 0.39
N TRP A 70 10.18 7.69 1.66
CA TRP A 70 10.70 8.59 2.69
C TRP A 70 12.21 8.45 2.85
N LYS A 71 12.71 7.21 2.92
CA LYS A 71 14.15 6.91 3.01
C LYS A 71 14.93 7.46 1.82
N ASN A 72 14.39 7.36 0.61
CA ASN A 72 15.05 7.92 -0.58
C ASN A 72 15.04 9.45 -0.60
N THR A 73 13.95 10.08 -0.17
CA THR A 73 13.88 11.55 -0.02
C THR A 73 14.94 12.05 0.97
N LEU A 74 15.07 11.40 2.13
CA LEU A 74 16.10 11.74 3.13
C LEU A 74 17.52 11.57 2.58
N ASN A 75 17.79 10.47 1.87
CA ASN A 75 19.11 10.23 1.27
C ASN A 75 19.44 11.24 0.17
N TYR A 76 18.46 11.67 -0.62
CA TYR A 76 18.67 12.69 -1.64
C TYR A 76 19.02 14.06 -1.02
N HIS A 77 18.37 14.40 0.09
CA HIS A 77 18.66 15.65 0.82
C HIS A 77 20.02 15.60 1.55
N SER A 78 20.41 14.44 2.07
CA SER A 78 21.68 14.25 2.80
C SER A 78 22.93 14.21 1.91
N ASN A 79 22.81 13.83 0.64
CA ASN A 79 23.94 13.79 -0.31
C ASN A 79 24.01 15.05 -1.21
N GLY A 80 23.16 16.04 -0.95
CA GLY A 80 23.11 17.32 -1.66
C GLY A 80 23.81 18.47 -0.92
N GLN A 81 24.64 18.17 0.08
CA GLN A 81 25.56 19.12 0.72
C GLN A 81 27.00 18.86 0.28
#